data_AF-A0A2J6X6X1-F1
#
_entry.id   AF-A0A2J6X6X1-F1
#
_cell.length_a   1.000
_cell.length_b   1.000
_cell.length_c   1.000
_cell.angle_alpha   90.00
_cell.angle_beta   90.00
_cell.angle_gamma   90.00
#
_symmetry.space_group_name_H-M   'P 1'
#
loop_
_entity.id
_entity.type
_entity.pdbx_description
1 polymer ?
#
loop_
_entity_poly.entity_id
_entity_poly.type
_entity_poly.pdbx_seq_one_letter_code
_entity_poly.pdbx_strand_id
1 'polypeptide(L)' 'MSTATAPRPCSSLPGRPWPTSHISAHQSFDLVICPLVLDYVRDWEQVFTEFYRLLRHSGVFIFSIEYP' A
#
# COMPACT_ATOMS: atom_id res chain seq x y z
N MET A 1 -4.04 -15.16 37.11
CA MET A 1 -3.09 -15.19 35.99
C MET A 1 -3.90 -15.29 34.71
N SER A 2 -4.11 -14.16 34.03
CA SER A 2 -4.91 -14.09 32.79
C SER A 2 -4.05 -13.36 31.76
N THR A 3 -3.66 -14.06 30.71
CA THR A 3 -2.81 -13.56 29.62
C THR A 3 -3.56 -12.50 28.82
N ALA A 4 -2.85 -11.42 28.53
CA ALA A 4 -3.35 -10.24 27.84
C ALA A 4 -3.91 -10.59 26.44
N THR A 5 -5.18 -10.25 26.23
CA THR A 5 -5.84 -10.21 24.92
C THR A 5 -5.09 -9.28 23.97
N ALA A 6 -4.70 -9.80 22.81
CA ALA A 6 -4.03 -9.07 21.73
C ALA A 6 -4.81 -7.80 21.32
N PRO A 7 -4.12 -6.71 20.93
CA PRO A 7 -4.76 -5.43 20.61
C PRO A 7 -5.62 -5.54 19.34
N ARG A 8 -6.80 -4.93 19.40
CA ARG A 8 -7.82 -4.89 18.34
C ARG A 8 -7.28 -4.27 17.03
N PRO A 9 -7.72 -4.75 15.85
CA PRO A 9 -7.38 -4.13 14.57
C PRO A 9 -7.98 -2.71 14.46
N CYS A 10 -7.19 -1.85 13.83
CA CYS A 10 -7.34 -0.41 13.74
C CYS A 10 -8.48 0.01 12.79
N SER A 11 -9.73 -0.03 13.23
CA SER A 11 -10.89 0.33 12.38
C SER A 11 -11.72 1.52 12.85
N SER A 12 -11.29 2.31 13.84
CA SER A 12 -12.22 3.30 14.45
C SER A 12 -11.63 4.65 14.91
N LEU A 13 -10.78 5.32 14.13
CA LEU A 13 -10.47 6.74 14.40
C LEU A 13 -10.44 7.60 13.12
N PRO A 14 -11.33 8.60 13.00
CA PRO A 14 -11.26 9.61 11.95
C PRO A 14 -10.17 10.63 12.30
N GLY A 15 -9.26 10.92 11.36
CA GLY A 15 -8.39 12.10 11.43
C GLY A 15 -6.98 11.94 12.04
N ARG A 16 -6.38 10.75 12.07
CA ARG A 16 -4.94 10.65 12.39
C ARG A 16 -4.09 10.96 11.14
N PRO A 17 -3.06 11.83 11.22
CA PRO A 17 -2.00 11.83 10.20
C PRO A 17 -1.39 10.42 10.19
N TRP A 18 -1.19 9.89 8.99
CA TRP A 18 -0.67 8.54 8.76
C TRP A 18 0.55 8.28 9.67
N PRO A 19 0.68 7.08 10.28
CA PRO A 19 1.85 6.75 11.09
C PRO A 19 3.08 6.69 10.18
N THR A 20 3.84 7.79 10.12
CA THR A 20 4.91 7.96 9.12
C THR A 20 6.23 7.30 9.47
N SER A 21 6.37 6.83 10.71
CA SER A 21 7.69 6.60 11.28
C SER A 21 8.32 5.25 10.95
N HIS A 22 7.59 4.29 10.38
CA HIS A 22 8.09 2.91 10.20
C HIS A 22 7.51 2.20 8.97
N ILE A 23 7.36 2.88 7.82
CA ILE A 23 7.04 2.18 6.56
C ILE A 23 8.27 1.35 6.14
N SER A 24 8.35 0.13 6.64
CA SER A 24 9.33 -0.84 6.15
C SER A 24 8.92 -1.20 4.72
N ALA A 25 9.75 -0.86 3.74
CA ALA A 25 9.31 -0.78 2.34
C ALA A 25 9.36 -2.11 1.58
N HIS A 26 9.54 -3.26 2.22
CA HIS A 26 9.52 -4.55 1.53
C HIS A 26 8.31 -5.36 1.97
N GLN A 27 7.54 -5.84 0.99
CA GLN A 27 6.44 -6.79 1.23
C GLN A 27 5.52 -6.37 2.39
N SER A 28 5.12 -5.10 2.42
CA SER A 28 4.32 -4.53 3.51
C SER A 28 2.91 -4.14 3.10
N PHE A 29 2.60 -4.24 1.81
CA PHE A 29 1.30 -3.91 1.26
C PHE A 29 0.65 -5.16 0.65
N ASP A 30 -0.62 -5.39 0.97
CA ASP A 30 -1.43 -6.44 0.35
C ASP A 30 -2.16 -5.90 -0.90
N LEU A 31 -2.37 -4.59 -1.00
CA LEU A 31 -3.08 -3.93 -2.09
C LEU A 31 -2.50 -2.55 -2.39
N VAL A 32 -2.24 -2.27 -3.66
CA VAL A 32 -1.90 -0.94 -4.18
C VAL A 32 -3.00 -0.51 -5.15
N ILE A 33 -3.54 0.70 -4.98
CA ILE A 33 -4.59 1.28 -5.83
C ILE A 33 -4.05 2.57 -6.46
N CYS A 34 -4.02 2.64 -7.79
CA CYS A 34 -3.53 3.79 -8.55
C CYS A 34 -4.54 4.23 -9.62
N PRO A 35 -5.53 5.06 -9.27
CA PRO A 35 -6.59 5.43 -10.20
C PRO A 35 -6.22 6.67 -11.04
N LEU A 36 -6.07 6.51 -12.36
CA LEU A 36 -5.83 7.59 -13.35
C LEU A 36 -4.60 8.46 -13.08
N VAL A 37 -3.59 7.92 -12.41
CA VAL A 37 -2.34 8.64 -12.12
C VAL A 37 -1.18 8.11 -12.95
N LEU A 38 -1.23 6.85 -13.38
CA LEU A 38 -0.09 6.19 -14.01
C LEU A 38 0.31 6.86 -15.34
N ASP A 39 -0.63 7.45 -16.06
CA ASP A 39 -0.39 8.14 -17.35
C ASP A 39 0.49 9.40 -17.23
N TYR A 40 0.59 9.99 -16.04
CA TYR A 40 1.48 11.12 -15.78
C TYR A 40 2.93 10.69 -15.47
N VAL A 41 3.15 9.39 -15.28
CA VAL A 41 4.47 8.84 -14.98
C VAL A 41 5.19 8.53 -16.29
N ARG A 42 6.39 9.08 -16.44
CA ARG A 42 7.22 8.89 -17.64
C ARG A 42 7.83 7.48 -17.75
N ASP A 43 8.18 6.87 -16.62
CA ASP A 43 8.85 5.57 -16.55
C ASP A 43 7.99 4.58 -15.75
N TRP A 44 7.25 3.73 -16.46
CA TRP A 44 6.37 2.73 -15.85
C TRP A 44 7.14 1.52 -15.34
N GLU A 45 8.28 1.19 -15.94
CA GLU A 45 9.09 0.03 -15.55
C GLU A 45 9.65 0.23 -14.13
N GLN A 46 10.17 1.43 -13.85
CA GLN A 46 10.65 1.78 -12.52
C GLN A 46 9.53 1.68 -11.47
N VAL A 47 8.34 2.20 -11.79
CA VAL A 47 7.20 2.19 -10.86
C VAL A 47 6.69 0.78 -10.60
N PHE A 48 6.55 -0.06 -11.63
CA PHE A 48 6.14 -1.45 -11.45
C PHE A 48 7.16 -2.26 -10.65
N THR A 49 8.45 -2.01 -10.86
CA THR A 49 9.53 -2.64 -10.07
C THR A 49 9.41 -2.29 -8.59
N GLU A 50 9.17 -1.01 -8.28
CA GLU A 50 8.97 -0.58 -6.90
C GLU A 50 7.67 -1.15 -6.30
N PHE A 51 6.56 -1.15 -7.03
CA PHE A 51 5.31 -1.75 -6.53
C PHE A 51 5.44 -3.24 -6.27
N TYR A 52 6.17 -3.97 -7.13
CA TYR A 52 6.49 -5.37 -6.89
C TYR A 52 7.32 -5.56 -5.61
N ARG A 53 8.29 -4.68 -5.36
CA ARG A 53 9.13 -4.69 -4.15
C ARG A 53 8.31 -4.42 -2.87
N LEU A 54 7.36 -3.49 -2.97
CA LEU A 54 6.48 -3.07 -1.88
C LEU A 54 5.40 -4.12 -1.55
N LEU A 55 4.86 -4.79 -2.56
CA LEU A 55 3.78 -5.76 -2.41
C LEU A 55 4.26 -7.06 -1.77
N ARG A 56 3.41 -7.63 -0.92
CA ARG A 56 3.58 -8.99 -0.41
C ARG A 56 3.45 -10.01 -1.54
N HIS A 57 3.91 -11.24 -1.27
CA HIS A 57 3.55 -12.35 -2.14
C HIS A 57 2.03 -12.47 -2.21
N SER A 58 1.49 -12.57 -3.43
CA SER A 58 0.04 -12.52 -3.72
C SER A 58 -0.64 -11.16 -3.48
N GLY A 59 0.11 -10.09 -3.25
CA GLY A 59 -0.43 -8.73 -3.23
C GLY A 59 -0.98 -8.32 -4.59
N VAL A 60 -2.02 -7.48 -4.59
CA VAL A 60 -2.70 -7.06 -5.82
C VAL A 60 -2.37 -5.61 -6.12
N PHE A 61 -2.07 -5.33 -7.39
CA PHE A 61 -1.95 -3.97 -7.90
C PHE A 61 -3.13 -3.68 -8.84
N ILE A 62 -3.97 -2.71 -8.46
CA ILE A 62 -5.11 -2.26 -9.26
C ILE A 62 -4.81 -0.85 -9.74
N PHE A 63 -4.86 -0.64 -11.05
CA PHE A 63 -4.67 0.66 -11.65
C PHE A 63 -5.71 0.92 -12.74
N SER A 64 -5.96 2.19 -13.00
CA SER A 64 -6.71 2.63 -14.17
C SER A 64 -5.90 3.69 -14.90
N ILE A 65 -6.01 3.68 -16.23
CA ILE A 65 -5.40 4.67 -17.11
C ILE A 65 -6.44 5.31 -18.00
N GLU A 66 -6.19 6.56 -18.38
CA GLU A 66 -6.97 7.21 -19.43
C GLU A 66 -6.56 6.65 -20.79
N TYR A 67 -7.54 6.40 -21.66
CA TYR A 67 -7.25 5.99 -23.02
C TYR A 67 -6.74 7.21 -23.80
N PRO A 68 -5.57 7.12 -24.46
CA PRO A 68 -4.97 8.24 -25.19
C PRO A 68 -5.76 8.69 -26.43
#